data_AF-A0A0G2AJ22-F1
#
_entry.id   AF-A0A0G2AJ22-F1
#
_cell.length_a   1.000
_cell.length_b   1.000
_cell.length_c   1.000
_cell.angle_alpha   90.00
_cell.angle_beta   90.00
_cell.angle_gamma   90.00
#
_symmetry.space_group_name_H-M   'P 1'
#
loop_
_entity.id
_entity.type
_entity.pdbx_description
1 polymer ?
#
loop_
_entity_poly.entity_id
_entity_poly.type
_entity_poly.pdbx_seq_one_letter_code
_entity_poly.pdbx_strand_id
1 'polypeptide(L)' 'SYEWSHDLQIGSPYFEDVKALQMALTFQDLYRDEITGGFYNQTYLAVKAFQQKYGIEATGFVGPMTRSKLNALY' A
#
# COMPACT_ATOMS: atom_id res chain seq x y z
N SER A 1 -4.12 8.38 -13.49
CA SER A 1 -3.28 8.41 -12.29
C SER A 1 -4.19 8.21 -11.09
N TYR A 2 -3.75 7.40 -10.13
CA TYR A 2 -4.42 7.28 -8.84
C TYR A 2 -3.74 8.24 -7.87
N GLU A 3 -4.47 8.80 -6.91
CA GLU A 3 -3.86 9.60 -5.84
C GLU A 3 -4.25 9.04 -4.48
N TRP A 4 -3.27 8.55 -3.73
CA TRP A 4 -3.47 8.13 -2.34
C TRP A 4 -3.49 9.36 -1.43
N SER A 5 -4.70 9.76 -1.02
CA SER A 5 -4.94 10.91 -0.15
C SER A 5 -5.27 10.54 1.30
N HIS A 6 -5.71 9.30 1.56
CA HIS A 6 -6.01 8.80 2.91
C HIS A 6 -4.89 7.91 3.45
N ASP A 7 -4.64 8.03 4.76
CA ASP A 7 -3.73 7.11 5.42
C ASP A 7 -4.38 5.72 5.56
N LEU A 8 -3.61 4.66 5.25
CA LEU A 8 -4.11 3.29 5.23
C LEU A 8 -3.41 2.40 6.26
N GLN A 9 -4.20 1.58 6.94
CA GLN A 9 -3.77 0.56 7.88
C GLN A 9 -4.79 -0.58 7.90
N ILE A 10 -4.51 -1.62 8.70
CA ILE A 10 -5.45 -2.71 8.89
C ILE A 10 -6.81 -2.16 9.34
N GLY A 11 -7.88 -2.57 8.65
CA GLY A 11 -9.25 -2.14 8.93
C GLY A 11 -9.65 -0.78 8.34
N SER A 12 -8.79 -0.11 7.55
CA SER A 12 -9.16 1.12 6.84
C SER A 12 -10.42 0.92 5.99
N PRO A 13 -11.38 1.87 6.02
CA PRO A 13 -12.64 1.76 5.28
C PRO A 13 -12.53 2.19 3.80
N TYR A 14 -11.34 2.62 3.37
CA TYR A 14 -11.08 3.21 2.05
C TYR A 14 -10.86 2.13 0.99
N PHE A 15 -11.94 1.46 0.59
CA PHE A 15 -11.91 0.30 -0.29
C PHE A 15 -11.12 0.53 -1.60
N GLU A 16 -11.37 1.64 -2.31
CA GLU A 16 -10.67 1.94 -3.57
C GLU A 16 -9.18 2.26 -3.35
N ASP A 17 -8.82 2.98 -2.28
CA ASP A 17 -7.42 3.28 -1.94
C ASP A 17 -6.63 1.98 -1.67
N VAL A 18 -7.26 1.03 -0.98
CA VAL A 18 -6.65 -0.28 -0.69
C VAL A 18 -6.55 -1.13 -1.95
N LYS A 19 -7.54 -1.12 -2.86
CA LYS A 19 -7.44 -1.83 -4.15
C LYS A 19 -6.31 -1.28 -4.99
N ALA A 20 -6.23 0.04 -5.12
CA ALA A 20 -5.14 0.71 -5.81
C ALA A 20 -3.79 0.33 -5.18
N LEU A 21 -3.69 0.35 -3.86
CA LEU A 21 -2.49 -0.06 -3.14
C LEU A 21 -2.10 -1.51 -3.45
N GLN A 22 -3.04 -2.45 -3.37
CA GLN A 22 -2.79 -3.86 -3.66
C GLN A 22 -2.31 -4.05 -5.11
N MET A 23 -2.93 -3.37 -6.09
CA MET A 23 -2.46 -3.37 -7.48
C MET A 23 -1.02 -2.84 -7.61
N ALA A 24 -0.73 -1.70 -6.98
CA ALA A 24 0.61 -1.11 -6.96
C ALA A 24 1.66 -2.04 -6.34
N LEU A 25 1.30 -2.78 -5.28
CA LEU A 25 2.18 -3.75 -4.63
C LEU A 25 2.37 -5.02 -5.47
N THR A 26 1.35 -5.46 -6.21
CA THR A 26 1.47 -6.56 -7.18
C THR A 26 2.41 -6.19 -8.33
N PHE A 27 2.35 -4.96 -8.87
CA PHE A 27 3.31 -4.50 -9.88
C PHE A 27 4.77 -4.47 -9.40
N GLN A 28 4.99 -4.43 -8.08
CA GLN A 28 6.32 -4.49 -7.48
C GLN A 28 6.77 -5.93 -7.13
N ASP A 29 5.94 -6.93 -7.44
CA ASP A 29 6.06 -8.33 -6.99
C ASP A 29 6.11 -8.49 -5.46
N LEU A 30 5.39 -7.61 -4.75
CA LEU A 30 5.32 -7.59 -3.28
C LEU A 30 4.00 -8.11 -2.73
N TYR A 31 2.96 -8.22 -3.57
CA TYR A 31 1.63 -8.70 -3.19
C TYR A 31 1.11 -9.69 -4.24
N ARG A 32 0.86 -10.93 -3.81
CA ARG A 32 0.49 -12.05 -4.68
C ARG A 32 -0.89 -12.63 -4.40
N ASP A 33 -1.62 -12.06 -3.44
CA ASP A 33 -2.99 -12.47 -3.11
C ASP A 33 -4.02 -11.72 -3.96
N GLU A 34 -5.28 -12.08 -3.80
CA GLU A 34 -6.40 -11.42 -4.46
C GLU A 34 -6.53 -9.94 -4.06
N ILE A 35 -6.82 -9.08 -5.03
CA ILE A 35 -7.12 -7.66 -4.80
C ILE A 35 -8.55 -7.52 -4.27
N THR A 36 -8.67 -7.51 -2.95
CA THR A 36 -9.97 -7.49 -2.25
C THR A 36 -10.45 -6.10 -1.88
N GLY A 37 -9.57 -5.10 -1.81
CA GLY A 37 -9.86 -3.80 -1.19
C GLY A 37 -9.92 -3.82 0.34
N GLY A 38 -9.70 -4.99 0.94
CA GLY A 38 -9.55 -5.13 2.39
C GLY A 38 -8.08 -5.02 2.80
N PHE A 39 -7.78 -4.13 3.75
CA PHE A 39 -6.44 -4.02 4.31
C PHE A 39 -6.30 -5.02 5.45
N TYR A 40 -5.77 -6.20 5.13
CA TYR A 40 -5.50 -7.28 6.09
C TYR A 40 -4.00 -7.54 6.23
N ASN A 41 -3.64 -8.63 6.94
CA ASN A 41 -2.26 -8.98 7.23
C ASN A 41 -1.36 -9.08 5.99
N GLN A 42 -1.89 -9.57 4.87
CA GLN A 42 -1.11 -9.72 3.64
C GLN A 42 -0.78 -8.36 3.00
N THR A 43 -1.76 -7.45 2.96
CA THR A 43 -1.52 -6.06 2.54
C THR A 43 -0.52 -5.38 3.47
N TYR A 44 -0.63 -5.60 4.79
CA TYR A 44 0.31 -5.07 5.79
C TYR A 44 1.76 -5.53 5.53
N LEU A 45 1.98 -6.82 5.32
CA LEU A 45 3.31 -7.36 5.02
C LEU A 45 3.88 -6.82 3.70
N ALA A 46 3.04 -6.71 2.67
CA ALA A 46 3.44 -6.16 1.38
C ALA A 46 3.80 -4.66 1.48
N VAL A 47 3.06 -3.87 2.28
CA VAL A 47 3.41 -2.47 2.55
C VAL A 47 4.77 -2.38 3.25
N LYS A 48 5.05 -3.24 4.23
CA LYS A 48 6.37 -3.26 4.90
C LYS A 48 7.49 -3.57 3.90
N ALA A 49 7.29 -4.52 3.01
CA ALA A 49 8.27 -4.84 1.97
C ALA A 49 8.47 -3.67 1.00
N PHE A 50 7.40 -2.97 0.63
CA PHE A 50 7.48 -1.75 -0.19
C PHE A 50 8.27 -0.64 0.51
N GLN A 51 7.97 -0.41 1.79
CA GLN A 51 8.68 0.58 2.60
C GLN A 51 10.18 0.26 2.68
N GLN A 52 10.54 -0.99 2.97
CA GLN A 52 11.94 -1.45 2.97
C GLN A 52 12.62 -1.23 1.61
N LYS A 53 11.96 -1.61 0.50
CA LYS A 53 12.46 -1.44 -0.86
C LYS A 53 12.83 0.01 -1.20
N TYR A 54 12.11 0.97 -0.63
CA TYR A 54 12.29 2.40 -0.90
C TYR A 54 12.92 3.18 0.27
N GLY A 55 13.49 2.51 1.27
CA GLY A 55 14.17 3.16 2.39
C GLY A 55 13.25 3.96 3.31
N ILE A 56 11.96 3.61 3.35
CA ILE A 56 10.97 4.15 4.28
C ILE A 56 10.92 3.23 5.50
N GLU A 57 10.71 3.80 6.70
CA GLU A 57 10.53 2.99 7.91
C GLU A 57 9.38 1.99 7.72
N ALA A 58 9.67 0.71 7.93
CA ALA A 58 8.79 -0.42 7.61
C ALA A 58 7.71 -0.66 8.67
N THR A 59 6.90 0.36 8.95
CA THR A 59 5.83 0.33 9.95
C THR A 59 4.62 -0.50 9.49
N GLY A 60 4.42 -0.62 8.18
CA GLY A 60 3.21 -1.18 7.56
C GLY A 60 2.04 -0.19 7.52
N PHE A 61 2.22 1.02 8.05
CA PHE A 61 1.27 2.12 7.97
C PHE A 61 1.53 2.95 6.71
N VAL A 62 0.52 3.11 5.86
CA VAL A 62 0.61 3.91 4.63
C VAL A 62 0.35 5.38 4.97
N GLY A 63 1.30 6.00 5.68
CA GLY A 63 1.29 7.42 5.99
C GLY A 63 1.87 8.30 4.87
N PRO A 64 2.04 9.61 5.10
CA PRO A 64 2.43 10.58 4.09
C PRO A 64 3.67 10.22 3.26
N MET A 65 4.72 9.66 3.87
CA MET A 65 5.93 9.24 3.16
C MET A 65 5.68 8.09 2.18
N THR A 66 4.85 7.11 2.60
CA THR A 66 4.49 5.97 1.74
C THR A 66 3.59 6.45 0.60
N ARG A 67 2.60 7.30 0.90
CA ARG A 67 1.70 7.89 -0.12
C ARG A 67 2.45 8.74 -1.13
N SER A 68 3.35 9.61 -0.67
CA SER A 68 4.21 10.41 -1.55
C SER A 68 5.01 9.53 -2.50
N LYS A 69 5.57 8.41 -2.01
CA LYS A 69 6.31 7.48 -2.87
C LYS A 69 5.41 6.75 -3.87
N LEU A 70 4.22 6.31 -3.46
CA LEU A 70 3.24 5.67 -4.35
C LEU A 70 2.77 6.63 -5.45
N ASN A 71 2.36 7.86 -5.09
CA ASN A 71 1.92 8.90 -6.03
C ASN A 71 3.04 9.34 -7.00
N ALA A 72 4.31 9.20 -6.62
CA ALA A 72 5.43 9.50 -7.50
C ALA A 72 5.71 8.38 -8.53
N LEU A 73 5.20 7.15 -8.30
CA LEU A 73 5.42 5.99 -9.15
C LEU A 73 4.23 5.67 -10.07
N TYR A 74 3.01 6.08 -9.72
CA TYR A 74 1.74 5.67 -10.34
C TYR A 74 0.73 6.82 -10.43
#